data_AF-A0A645J8L2-F1
#
_entry.id   AF-A0A645J8L2-F1
#
_cell.length_a   1.000
_cell.length_b   1.000
_cell.length_c   1.000
_cell.angle_alpha   90.00
_cell.angle_beta   90.00
_cell.angle_gamma   90.00
#
_symmetry.space_group_name_H-M   'P 1'
#
loop_
_entity.id
_entity.type
_entity.pdbx_description
1 polymer ?
#
loop_
_entity_poly.entity_id
_entity_poly.type
_entity_poly.pdbx_seq_one_letter_code
_entity_poly.pdbx_strand_id
1 'polypeptide(L)'
;MEVTQEMFEKYNIDPCTDTSDVVSFGNQIEGVEVTVLFKEKQNEVKLSIRSKSKVDVRKIAENFGGGGHIRAAGAVIKGKSLKEAKEELLKIIQKELI
;
A
#
# COMPACT_ATOMS: atom_id res chain seq x y z
N MET A 1 1.72 1.35 -6.78
CA MET A 1 3.15 0.98 -6.98
C MET A 1 3.45 -0.28 -6.19
N GLU A 2 4.43 -1.08 -6.61
CA GLU A 2 4.75 -2.34 -5.93
C GLU A 2 6.26 -2.59 -5.83
N VAL A 3 6.67 -3.29 -4.77
CA VAL A 3 7.99 -3.91 -4.64
C VAL A 3 7.78 -5.40 -4.45
N THR A 4 8.23 -6.19 -5.42
CA THR A 4 8.09 -7.66 -5.39
C THR A 4 9.29 -8.30 -4.72
N GLN A 5 9.15 -9.57 -4.31
CA GLN A 5 10.30 -10.34 -3.79
C GLN A 5 11.41 -10.47 -4.84
N GLU A 6 11.04 -10.67 -6.10
CA GLU A 6 11.99 -10.74 -7.22
C GLU A 6 12.83 -9.46 -7.36
N MET A 7 12.29 -8.28 -7.03
CA MET A 7 13.07 -7.03 -7.05
C MET A 7 14.16 -7.02 -5.98
N PHE A 8 13.87 -7.52 -4.76
CA PHE A 8 14.87 -7.60 -3.70
C PHE A 8 16.02 -8.52 -4.08
N GLU A 9 15.71 -9.70 -4.63
CA GLU A 9 16.72 -10.65 -5.11
C GLU A 9 17.53 -10.08 -6.27
N LYS A 10 16.87 -9.49 -7.27
CA LYS A 10 17.51 -8.94 -8.47
C LYS A 10 18.52 -7.83 -8.15
N TYR A 11 18.21 -6.98 -7.17
CA TYR A 11 19.06 -5.85 -6.80
C TYR A 11 19.91 -6.11 -5.55
N ASN A 12 19.90 -7.33 -5.02
CA ASN A 12 20.64 -7.74 -3.82
C ASN A 12 20.34 -6.83 -2.60
N ILE A 13 19.06 -6.52 -2.39
CA ILE A 13 18.56 -5.67 -1.31
C ILE A 13 17.95 -6.58 -0.23
N ASP A 14 18.23 -6.30 1.05
CA ASP A 14 17.62 -7.03 2.17
C ASP A 14 16.08 -6.88 2.13
N PRO A 15 15.30 -7.99 2.10
CA PRO A 15 13.84 -7.95 2.19
C PRO A 15 13.30 -7.24 3.44
N CYS A 16 14.09 -7.11 4.51
CA CYS A 16 13.73 -6.36 5.72
C CYS A 16 13.84 -4.84 5.54
N THR A 17 14.49 -4.36 4.48
CA THR A 17 14.65 -2.92 4.18
C THR A 17 13.29 -2.22 4.18
N ASP A 18 13.18 -1.12 4.94
CA ASP A 18 11.95 -0.34 4.92
C ASP A 18 11.82 0.42 3.61
N THR A 19 10.70 0.23 2.94
CA THR A 19 10.37 0.88 1.67
C THR A 19 9.17 1.79 1.82
N SER A 20 8.62 1.96 3.04
CA SER A 20 7.38 2.70 3.23
C SER A 20 7.46 4.14 2.72
N ASP A 21 8.62 4.78 2.77
CA ASP A 21 8.78 6.17 2.35
C ASP A 21 8.70 6.36 0.84
N VAL A 22 8.89 5.29 0.04
CA VAL A 22 8.76 5.32 -1.41
C VAL A 22 7.34 5.72 -1.84
N VAL A 23 6.33 5.41 -1.01
CA VAL A 23 4.94 5.82 -1.25
C VAL A 23 4.80 7.34 -1.39
N SER A 24 5.68 8.13 -0.76
CA SER A 24 5.62 9.59 -0.76
C SER A 24 5.91 10.17 -2.14
N PHE A 25 6.69 9.48 -2.98
CA PHE A 25 6.93 9.91 -4.37
C PHE A 25 5.65 9.92 -5.20
N GLY A 26 4.73 8.97 -4.97
CA GLY A 26 3.46 8.96 -5.70
C GLY A 26 2.56 10.16 -5.34
N ASN A 27 2.63 10.65 -4.11
CA ASN A 27 1.88 11.85 -3.69
C ASN A 27 2.36 13.15 -4.35
N GLN A 28 3.59 13.17 -4.86
CA GLN A 28 4.15 14.32 -5.56
C GLN A 28 3.62 14.45 -6.99
N ILE A 29 3.04 13.38 -7.54
CA ILE A 29 2.45 13.39 -8.89
C ILE A 29 1.21 14.30 -8.88
N GLU A 30 1.15 15.22 -9.84
CA GLU A 30 0.01 16.11 -10.01
C GLU A 30 -1.26 15.31 -10.33
N GLY A 31 -2.38 15.69 -9.71
CA GLY A 31 -3.66 15.00 -9.84
C GLY A 31 -3.83 13.72 -9.00
N VAL A 32 -2.78 13.18 -8.39
CA VAL A 32 -2.90 12.01 -7.50
C VAL A 32 -3.43 12.43 -6.13
N GLU A 33 -4.54 11.82 -5.70
CA GLU A 33 -5.13 12.02 -4.37
C GLU A 33 -4.77 10.90 -3.38
N VAL A 34 -4.62 9.66 -3.85
CA VAL A 34 -4.27 8.50 -3.01
C VAL A 34 -3.13 7.73 -3.67
N THR A 35 -2.10 7.43 -2.89
CA THR A 35 -0.99 6.56 -3.29
C THR A 35 -0.94 5.33 -2.42
N VAL A 36 -0.76 4.16 -3.04
CA VAL A 36 -0.57 2.90 -2.34
C VAL A 36 0.72 2.22 -2.82
N LEU A 37 1.54 1.82 -1.86
CA LEU A 37 2.67 0.94 -2.05
C LEU A 37 2.36 -0.45 -1.50
N PHE A 38 2.45 -1.44 -2.37
CA PHE A 38 2.40 -2.85 -2.02
C PHE A 38 3.83 -3.38 -1.90
N LYS A 39 4.21 -3.91 -0.75
CA LYS A 39 5.46 -4.64 -0.57
C LYS A 39 5.12 -6.11 -0.39
N GLU A 40 5.52 -6.92 -1.36
CA GLU A 40 5.37 -8.36 -1.31
C GLU A 40 6.40 -8.98 -0.38
N LYS A 41 5.95 -9.94 0.42
CA LYS A 41 6.78 -10.80 1.25
C LYS A 41 6.14 -12.18 1.26
N GLN A 42 6.93 -13.25 1.34
CA GLN A 42 6.52 -14.66 1.18
C GLN A 42 5.00 -14.94 1.19
N ASN A 43 4.35 -14.85 2.35
CA ASN A 43 2.92 -15.11 2.53
C ASN A 43 2.10 -13.88 2.97
N GLU A 44 2.63 -12.68 2.77
CA GLU A 44 1.98 -11.45 3.18
C GLU A 44 2.29 -10.25 2.26
N VAL A 45 1.34 -9.35 2.14
CA VAL A 45 1.51 -8.10 1.39
C VAL A 45 1.35 -6.94 2.36
N LYS A 46 2.43 -6.19 2.57
CA LYS A 46 2.39 -4.95 3.37
C LYS A 46 1.88 -3.82 2.50
N LEU A 47 0.85 -3.13 2.96
CA LEU A 47 0.32 -1.91 2.36
C LEU A 47 0.85 -0.69 3.10
N SER A 48 1.38 0.26 2.36
CA SER A 48 1.62 1.63 2.83
C SER A 48 0.76 2.58 2.00
N ILE A 49 -0.12 3.33 2.67
CA ILE A 49 -1.11 4.17 2.02
C ILE A 49 -0.90 5.61 2.47
N ARG A 50 -0.93 6.53 1.51
CA ARG A 50 -0.95 7.98 1.76
C ARG A 50 -2.05 8.63 0.96
N SER A 51 -2.61 9.71 1.48
CA SER A 51 -3.44 10.64 0.70
C SER A 51 -2.89 12.04 0.73
N LYS A 52 -3.28 12.83 -0.27
CA LYS A 52 -2.84 14.20 -0.43
C LYS A 52 -3.66 15.17 0.41
N SER A 53 -5.00 15.07 0.39
CA SER A 53 -5.80 16.14 0.99
C SER A 53 -7.21 15.78 1.46
N LYS A 54 -7.96 14.94 0.74
CA LYS A 54 -9.39 14.72 0.95
C LYS A 54 -9.67 13.35 1.55
N VAL A 55 -9.01 12.29 1.09
CA VAL A 55 -9.38 10.91 1.41
C VAL A 55 -8.84 10.43 2.77
N ASP A 56 -9.69 9.94 3.66
CA ASP A 56 -9.26 9.30 4.92
C ASP A 56 -8.73 7.88 4.63
N VAL A 57 -7.41 7.74 4.51
CA VAL A 57 -6.78 6.46 4.18
C VAL A 57 -6.70 5.48 5.34
N ARG A 58 -6.95 5.94 6.57
CA ARG A 58 -7.05 5.04 7.73
C ARG A 58 -8.25 4.11 7.56
N LYS A 59 -9.39 4.60 7.08
CA LYS A 59 -10.57 3.75 6.82
C LYS A 59 -10.27 2.62 5.84
N ILE A 60 -9.48 2.91 4.80
CA ILE A 60 -9.04 1.91 3.83
C ILE A 60 -8.17 0.85 4.52
N ALA A 61 -7.22 1.25 5.37
CA ALA A 61 -6.36 0.32 6.09
C ALA A 61 -7.13 -0.53 7.13
N GLU A 62 -8.13 0.04 7.80
CA GLU A 62 -8.97 -0.64 8.79
C GLU A 62 -9.76 -1.80 8.18
N ASN A 63 -10.13 -1.73 6.90
CA ASN A 63 -10.77 -2.84 6.18
C ASN A 63 -9.88 -4.11 6.13
N PHE A 64 -8.57 -3.96 6.29
CA PHE A 64 -7.60 -5.07 6.33
C PHE A 64 -7.06 -5.35 7.73
N GLY A 65 -7.71 -4.83 8.78
CA GLY A 65 -7.24 -4.94 10.16
C GLY A 65 -5.97 -4.12 10.46
N GLY A 66 -5.66 -3.15 9.60
CA GLY A 66 -4.58 -2.18 9.81
C GLY A 66 -5.04 -0.92 10.54
N GLY A 67 -4.30 0.17 10.35
CA GLY A 67 -4.61 1.46 10.96
C GLY A 67 -3.60 2.53 10.64
N GLY A 68 -3.69 3.66 11.35
CA GLY A 68 -2.80 4.81 11.22
C GLY A 68 -3.54 6.14 11.31
N HIS A 69 -3.08 7.12 10.56
CA HIS A 69 -3.63 8.47 10.51
C HIS A 69 -4.46 8.70 9.24
N ILE A 70 -5.29 9.74 9.28
CA ILE A 70 -6.18 10.14 8.18
C ILE A 70 -5.46 10.28 6.83
N ARG A 71 -4.19 10.69 6.84
CA ARG A 71 -3.36 10.90 5.63
C ARG A 71 -2.29 9.83 5.40
N ALA A 72 -2.12 8.92 6.35
CA ALA A 72 -0.96 8.02 6.41
C ALA A 72 -1.31 6.76 7.21
N ALA A 73 -1.57 5.66 6.50
CA ALA A 73 -2.01 4.41 7.12
C ALA A 73 -1.34 3.20 6.47
N GLY A 74 -1.47 2.03 7.09
CA GLY A 74 -0.92 0.79 6.57
C GLY A 74 -1.63 -0.44 7.12
N ALA A 75 -1.45 -1.54 6.41
CA ALA A 75 -2.02 -2.84 6.78
C ALA A 75 -1.12 -3.97 6.28
N VAL A 76 -1.33 -5.18 6.80
CA VAL A 76 -0.65 -6.39 6.33
C VAL A 76 -1.71 -7.41 5.94
N ILE A 77 -1.78 -7.74 4.65
CA ILE A 77 -2.71 -8.74 4.12
C ILE A 77 -1.98 -10.08 4.13
N LYS A 78 -2.46 -11.03 4.93
CA LYS A 78 -1.86 -12.36 5.06
C LYS A 78 -2.57 -13.38 4.16
N GLY A 79 -1.81 -14.34 3.64
CA GLY A 79 -2.35 -15.48 2.91
C GLY A 79 -2.97 -15.14 1.55
N LYS A 80 -2.62 -13.99 0.98
CA LYS A 80 -3.06 -13.57 -0.36
C LYS A 80 -1.87 -13.21 -1.22
N SER A 81 -1.97 -13.49 -2.51
CA SER A 81 -1.02 -13.01 -3.51
C SER A 81 -1.11 -11.50 -3.67
N LEU A 82 -0.04 -10.91 -4.22
CA LEU A 82 0.00 -9.49 -4.58
C LEU A 82 -1.15 -9.07 -5.51
N LYS A 83 -1.53 -9.95 -6.44
CA LYS A 83 -2.65 -9.72 -7.36
C LYS A 83 -3.99 -9.64 -6.62
N GLU A 84 -4.27 -10.60 -5.76
CA GLU A 84 -5.52 -10.62 -4.97
C GLU A 84 -5.61 -9.41 -4.04
N ALA A 85 -4.50 -9.03 -3.38
CA ALA A 85 -4.41 -7.85 -2.54
C ALA A 85 -4.75 -6.55 -3.31
N LYS A 86 -4.26 -6.42 -4.55
CA LYS A 86 -4.58 -5.27 -5.42
C LYS A 86 -6.06 -5.23 -5.79
N GLU A 87 -6.62 -6.36 -6.21
CA GLU A 87 -8.03 -6.45 -6.62
C GLU A 87 -8.99 -6.11 -5.47
N GLU A 88 -8.71 -6.60 -4.26
CA GLU A 88 -9.51 -6.28 -3.07
C GLU A 88 -9.39 -4.82 -2.66
N LEU A 89 -8.18 -4.26 -2.68
CA LEU A 89 -7.97 -2.85 -2.37
C LEU A 89 -8.71 -1.94 -3.35
N LEU A 90 -8.66 -2.23 -4.65
CA LEU A 90 -9.39 -1.45 -5.67
C LEU A 90 -10.89 -1.43 -5.40
N LYS A 91 -11.48 -2.55 -4.99
CA LYS A 91 -12.90 -2.63 -4.61
C LYS A 91 -13.23 -1.76 -3.40
N ILE A 92 -12.34 -1.69 -2.40
CA ILE A 92 -12.53 -0.86 -1.20
C ILE A 92 -12.39 0.62 -1.55
N ILE A 93 -11.36 1.00 -2.30
CA ILE A 93 -11.13 2.38 -2.72
C ILE A 93 -12.30 2.91 -3.55
N GLN A 94 -12.85 2.10 -4.46
CA GLN A 94 -14.03 2.47 -5.24
C GLN A 94 -15.26 2.73 -4.36
N LYS A 95 -15.41 2.06 -3.22
CA LYS A 95 -16.52 2.30 -2.29
C LYS A 95 -16.34 3.57 -1.46
N GLU A 96 -15.11 3.94 -1.12
CA GLU A 96 -14.80 5.10 -0.27
C GLU A 96 -14.64 6.42 -1.05
N LEU A 97 -14.48 6.36 -2.37
CA LEU A 97 -14.32 7.53 -3.26
C LEU A 97 -15.62 7.99 -3.94
N ILE A 98 -16.74 7.29 -3.74
CA ILE A 98 -18.06 7.61 -4.33
C ILE A 98 -19.02 8.08 -3.25
#